data_AF-A0A2G8JMX0-F1
#
_entry.id   AF-A0A2G8JMX0-F1
#
_cell.length_a   1.000
_cell.length_b   1.000
_cell.length_c   1.000
_cell.angle_alpha   90.00
_cell.angle_beta   90.00
_cell.angle_gamma   90.00
#
_symmetry.space_group_name_H-M   'P 1'
#
loop_
_entity.id
_entity.type
_entity.pdbx_description
1 polymer ?
#
loop_
_entity_poly.entity_id
_entity_poly.type
_entity_poly.pdbx_seq_one_letter_code
_entity_poly.pdbx_strand_id
1 'polypeptide(L)'
;MEHKIENNWNIFYESQTSCSVGKGRYVIEEAKSRPFPLSTEFVTDVCQLPSHDFSSEKYKAFLDKWGTHVVVEVELGYKERQVLYTTKEELLQSILADKSLDNIRNELLEVKQRNSPGERSSVVIDIDRLMESPFKKNHFTNNFENVVISQNDLKEAISIKVMSIATVLDGTFWQLGNAYLQNGYCTPSHLEDVGVNIAKAMTSYALESDARISKSRYTAYCAQ
;
A
#
# COMPACT_ATOMS: atom_id res chain seq x y z
N MET A 1 8.56 21.49 -37.69
CA MET A 1 7.91 20.20 -37.40
C MET A 1 8.01 20.00 -35.90
N GLU A 2 6.92 20.32 -35.19
CA GLU A 2 6.82 20.18 -33.74
C GLU A 2 6.92 18.70 -33.37
N HIS A 3 7.94 18.35 -32.58
CA HIS A 3 7.92 17.07 -31.88
C HIS A 3 7.13 17.25 -30.60
N LYS A 4 5.84 16.89 -30.68
CA LYS A 4 4.98 16.62 -29.53
C LYS A 4 5.62 15.47 -28.74
N ILE A 5 6.27 15.78 -27.62
CA ILE A 5 6.68 14.76 -26.66
C ILE A 5 5.46 14.52 -25.77
N GLU A 6 4.55 13.66 -26.23
CA GLU A 6 3.50 13.09 -25.36
C GLU A 6 4.18 12.07 -24.44
N ASN A 7 4.73 12.57 -23.34
CA ASN A 7 5.21 11.79 -22.21
C ASN A 7 5.22 12.73 -21.00
N ASN A 8 4.05 13.05 -20.44
CA ASN A 8 3.93 13.77 -19.17
C ASN A 8 4.39 12.83 -18.04
N TRP A 9 5.70 12.83 -17.76
CA TRP A 9 6.23 12.16 -16.58
C TRP A 9 6.03 13.09 -15.39
N ASN A 10 5.04 12.76 -14.58
CA ASN A 10 4.82 13.45 -13.32
C ASN A 10 5.86 12.98 -12.29
N ILE A 11 6.43 13.94 -11.58
CA ILE A 11 7.30 13.74 -10.43
C ILE A 11 6.43 13.88 -9.20
N PHE A 12 6.48 12.87 -8.33
CA PHE A 12 5.72 12.84 -7.09
C PHE A 12 6.64 13.00 -5.89
N TYR A 13 6.27 13.91 -4.99
CA TYR A 13 6.88 14.02 -3.68
C TYR A 13 5.82 13.76 -2.62
N GLU A 14 6.06 12.77 -1.76
CA GLU A 14 5.18 12.47 -0.63
C GLU A 14 5.91 12.83 0.67
N SER A 15 5.27 13.66 1.49
CA SER A 15 5.62 13.80 2.91
C SER A 15 4.53 13.20 3.77
N GLN A 16 4.94 12.48 4.81
CA GLN A 16 4.01 11.84 5.74
C GLN A 16 4.41 12.19 7.17
N THR A 17 3.44 12.65 7.95
CA THR A 17 3.53 12.80 9.40
C THR A 17 2.64 11.76 10.05
N SER A 18 3.17 10.96 10.96
CA SER A 18 2.37 10.01 11.73
C SER A 18 2.64 10.12 13.23
N CYS A 19 1.58 10.26 14.02
CA CYS A 19 1.61 10.20 15.48
C CYS A 19 0.92 8.92 15.94
N SER A 20 1.68 8.00 16.53
CA SER A 20 1.15 6.75 17.09
C SER A 20 0.67 6.98 18.52
N VAL A 21 -0.56 6.54 18.82
CA VAL A 21 -1.11 6.57 20.19
C VAL A 21 -1.16 5.20 20.86
N GLY A 22 -0.84 4.15 20.11
CA GLY A 22 -0.81 2.79 20.63
C GLY A 22 -0.97 1.73 19.55
N LYS A 23 -0.65 0.49 19.92
CA LYS A 23 -0.75 -0.68 19.04
C LYS A 23 -1.63 -1.75 19.68
N GLY A 24 -2.50 -2.33 18.88
CA GLY A 24 -3.27 -3.52 19.23
C GLY A 24 -2.93 -4.64 18.26
N ARG A 25 -2.68 -5.85 18.77
CA ARG A 25 -2.45 -7.03 17.93
C ARG A 25 -3.18 -8.25 18.47
N TYR A 26 -3.60 -9.12 17.57
CA TYR A 26 -3.98 -10.48 17.95
C TYR A 26 -2.72 -11.28 18.28
N VAL A 27 -2.80 -12.09 19.35
CA VAL A 27 -1.72 -13.01 19.74
C VAL A 27 -1.90 -14.32 19.00
N ILE A 28 -1.73 -14.27 17.68
CA ILE A 28 -1.99 -15.40 16.78
C ILE A 28 -1.12 -16.61 17.11
N GLU A 29 0.05 -16.37 17.71
CA GLU A 29 0.95 -17.42 18.19
C GLU A 29 0.29 -18.33 19.24
N GLU A 30 -0.74 -17.83 19.94
CA GLU A 30 -1.52 -18.58 20.94
C GLU A 30 -2.79 -19.21 20.36
N ALA A 31 -3.07 -19.09 19.05
CA ALA A 31 -4.32 -19.60 18.46
C ALA A 31 -4.57 -21.10 18.74
N LYS A 32 -3.50 -21.90 18.89
CA LYS A 32 -3.59 -23.33 19.25
C LYS A 32 -4.01 -23.56 20.71
N SER A 33 -3.57 -22.72 21.64
CA SER A 33 -3.82 -22.87 23.08
C SER A 33 -5.02 -22.04 23.56
N ARG A 34 -5.36 -20.98 22.83
CA ARG A 34 -6.48 -20.07 23.06
C ARG A 34 -7.20 -19.81 21.74
N PRO A 35 -8.22 -20.63 21.41
CA PRO A 35 -8.84 -20.55 20.12
C PRO A 35 -9.63 -19.25 19.97
N PHE A 36 -9.45 -18.58 18.84
CA PHE A 36 -10.17 -17.36 18.49
C PHE A 36 -11.54 -17.70 17.89
N PRO A 37 -12.63 -17.07 18.33
CA PRO A 37 -13.93 -17.26 17.69
C PRO A 37 -13.92 -16.64 16.29
N LEU A 38 -14.38 -17.41 15.30
CA LEU A 38 -14.69 -16.92 13.96
C LEU A 38 -16.16 -16.51 13.93
N SER A 39 -16.51 -15.51 13.10
CA SER A 39 -17.91 -15.13 12.96
C SER A 39 -18.71 -16.25 12.28
N THR A 40 -19.95 -16.44 12.71
CA THR A 40 -20.84 -17.48 12.14
C THR A 40 -21.06 -17.27 10.64
N GLU A 41 -21.13 -16.02 10.19
CA GLU A 41 -21.28 -15.69 8.77
C GLU A 41 -20.04 -16.10 7.96
N PHE A 42 -18.84 -15.80 8.45
CA PHE A 42 -17.60 -16.19 7.79
C PHE A 42 -17.49 -17.71 7.69
N VAL A 43 -17.76 -18.41 8.79
CA VAL A 43 -17.78 -19.88 8.83
C VAL A 43 -18.78 -20.41 7.81
N THR A 44 -20.00 -19.88 7.78
CA THR A 44 -21.05 -20.32 6.86
C THR A 44 -20.64 -20.15 5.40
N ASP A 45 -20.10 -18.99 5.04
CA ASP A 45 -19.69 -18.70 3.66
C ASP A 45 -18.52 -19.59 3.21
N VAL A 46 -17.53 -19.81 4.08
CA VAL A 46 -16.41 -20.72 3.79
C VAL A 46 -16.93 -22.12 3.51
N CYS A 47 -17.82 -22.65 4.36
CA CYS A 47 -18.35 -24.01 4.22
C CYS A 47 -19.27 -24.19 3.01
N GLN A 48 -19.70 -23.11 2.36
CA GLN A 48 -20.50 -23.15 1.13
C GLN A 48 -19.64 -23.07 -0.15
N LEU A 49 -18.34 -22.81 -0.03
CA LEU A 49 -17.43 -22.76 -1.17
C LEU A 49 -17.21 -24.17 -1.74
N PRO A 50 -17.14 -24.32 -3.08
CA PRO A 50 -16.89 -25.63 -3.68
C PRO A 50 -15.44 -26.05 -3.48
N SER A 51 -15.21 -27.18 -2.78
CA SER A 51 -13.86 -27.74 -2.56
C SER A 51 -13.29 -28.42 -3.81
N HIS A 52 -14.11 -29.17 -4.55
CA HIS A 52 -13.65 -30.01 -5.67
C HIS A 52 -13.81 -29.37 -7.05
N ASP A 53 -14.89 -28.63 -7.28
CA ASP A 53 -15.18 -27.94 -8.55
C ASP A 53 -14.85 -26.45 -8.44
N PHE A 54 -13.60 -26.10 -8.70
CA PHE A 54 -13.13 -24.71 -8.61
C PHE A 54 -13.99 -23.78 -9.48
N SER A 55 -14.68 -22.82 -8.84
CA SER A 55 -15.52 -21.82 -9.50
C SER A 55 -14.95 -20.43 -9.26
N SER A 56 -14.26 -19.88 -10.26
CA SER A 56 -13.64 -18.54 -10.17
C SER A 56 -14.63 -17.47 -9.71
N GLU A 57 -15.87 -17.53 -10.21
CA GLU A 57 -16.95 -16.61 -9.84
C GLU A 57 -17.29 -16.66 -8.33
N LYS A 58 -17.48 -17.86 -7.78
CA LYS A 58 -17.81 -18.01 -6.35
C LYS A 58 -16.67 -17.58 -5.43
N TYR A 59 -15.44 -17.93 -5.79
CA TYR A 59 -14.27 -17.51 -5.01
C TYR A 59 -14.01 -16.00 -5.13
N LYS A 60 -14.26 -15.39 -6.29
CA LYS A 60 -14.20 -13.94 -6.45
C LYS A 60 -15.27 -13.24 -5.61
N ALA A 61 -16.52 -13.71 -5.65
CA ALA A 61 -17.59 -13.15 -4.82
C ALA A 61 -17.28 -13.26 -3.32
N PHE A 62 -16.64 -14.36 -2.89
CA PHE A 62 -16.15 -14.51 -1.52
C PHE A 62 -15.07 -13.47 -1.17
N LEU A 63 -14.09 -13.26 -2.06
CA LEU A 63 -13.04 -12.25 -1.89
C LEU A 63 -13.57 -10.81 -1.94
N ASP A 64 -14.59 -10.54 -2.74
CA ASP A 64 -15.29 -9.24 -2.78
C ASP A 64 -15.97 -8.95 -1.43
N LYS A 65 -16.56 -9.98 -0.80
CA LYS A 65 -17.27 -9.85 0.48
C LYS A 65 -16.31 -9.73 1.67
N TRP A 66 -15.31 -10.61 1.75
CA TRP A 66 -14.45 -10.76 2.94
C TRP A 66 -13.07 -10.11 2.80
N GLY A 67 -12.71 -9.69 1.58
CA GLY A 67 -11.38 -9.22 1.25
C GLY A 67 -10.39 -10.36 1.06
N THR A 68 -9.15 -9.97 0.74
CA THR A 68 -8.03 -10.89 0.50
C THR A 68 -7.23 -11.18 1.78
N HIS A 69 -7.42 -10.35 2.81
CA HIS A 69 -6.62 -10.38 4.01
C HIS A 69 -7.44 -10.05 5.26
N VAL A 70 -6.97 -10.55 6.41
CA VAL A 70 -7.49 -10.22 7.73
C VAL A 70 -6.50 -9.31 8.45
N VAL A 71 -7.00 -8.26 9.10
CA VAL A 71 -6.19 -7.35 9.92
C VAL A 71 -5.81 -8.04 11.23
N VAL A 72 -4.52 -8.14 11.49
CA VAL A 72 -3.97 -8.87 12.66
C VAL A 72 -3.26 -7.96 13.67
N GLU A 73 -2.84 -6.78 13.23
CA GLU A 73 -2.30 -5.73 14.08
C GLU A 73 -2.72 -4.39 13.51
N VAL A 74 -3.06 -3.47 14.40
CA VAL A 74 -3.39 -2.08 14.08
C VAL A 74 -2.50 -1.17 14.91
N GLU A 75 -1.96 -0.16 14.26
CA GLU A 75 -1.40 1.00 14.92
C GLU A 75 -2.44 2.11 14.84
N LEU A 76 -2.88 2.60 15.99
CA LEU A 76 -3.85 3.66 16.08
C LEU A 76 -3.14 4.99 16.21
N GLY A 77 -3.72 6.04 15.62
CA GLY A 77 -3.16 7.37 15.75
C GLY A 77 -3.67 8.36 14.71
N TYR A 78 -2.83 9.34 14.45
CA TYR A 78 -3.02 10.37 13.45
C TYR A 78 -2.02 10.18 12.32
N LYS A 79 -2.46 10.27 11.07
CA LYS A 79 -1.56 10.23 9.92
C LYS A 79 -1.98 11.24 8.87
N GLU A 80 -1.10 12.18 8.60
CA GLU A 80 -1.24 13.14 7.52
C GLU A 80 -0.27 12.78 6.40
N ARG A 81 -0.80 12.73 5.19
CA ARG A 81 -0.03 12.57 3.97
C ARG A 81 -0.26 13.79 3.09
N GLN A 82 0.83 14.37 2.64
CA GLN A 82 0.82 15.42 1.63
C GLN A 82 1.52 14.86 0.39
N VAL A 83 0.76 14.72 -0.70
CA VAL A 83 1.30 14.32 -2.00
C VAL A 83 1.35 15.55 -2.89
N LEU A 84 2.53 15.79 -3.45
CA LEU A 84 2.79 16.82 -4.42
C LEU A 84 3.08 16.17 -5.75
N TYR A 85 2.57 16.77 -6.82
CA TYR A 85 2.90 16.37 -8.17
C TYR A 85 3.34 17.59 -8.98
N THR A 86 4.38 17.40 -9.80
CA THR A 86 4.90 18.42 -10.72
C THR A 86 5.31 17.73 -12.01
N THR A 87 5.32 18.46 -13.13
CA THR A 87 5.96 17.97 -14.35
C THR A 87 7.49 18.10 -14.27
N LYS A 88 8.22 17.36 -15.12
CA LYS A 88 9.68 17.51 -15.25
C LYS A 88 10.06 18.94 -15.65
N GLU A 89 9.28 19.53 -16.55
CA GLU A 89 9.48 20.87 -17.07
C GLU A 89 9.30 21.91 -15.95
N GLU A 90 8.20 21.83 -15.20
CA GLU A 90 7.96 22.73 -14.06
C GLU A 90 9.01 22.57 -12.96
N LEU A 91 9.46 21.33 -12.68
CA LEU A 91 10.54 21.08 -11.72
C LEU A 91 11.85 21.73 -12.18
N LEU A 92 12.23 21.52 -13.44
CA LEU A 92 13.47 22.09 -13.96
C LEU A 92 13.42 23.61 -13.97
N GLN A 93 12.30 24.20 -14.39
CA GLN A 93 12.11 25.65 -14.38
C GLN A 93 12.18 26.23 -12.97
N SER A 94 11.57 25.57 -11.99
CA SER A 94 11.64 26.02 -10.59
C SER A 94 13.06 25.92 -10.02
N ILE A 95 13.82 24.85 -10.29
CA ILE A 95 15.23 24.73 -9.86
C ILE A 95 16.11 25.83 -10.47
N LEU A 96 15.90 26.13 -11.76
CA LEU A 96 16.66 27.17 -12.46
C LEU A 96 16.31 28.58 -11.97
N ALA A 97 15.05 28.81 -11.58
CA ALA A 97 14.57 30.12 -11.11
C ALA A 97 14.83 30.37 -9.61
N ASP A 98 14.99 29.32 -8.79
CA ASP A 98 15.16 29.46 -7.34
C ASP A 98 16.57 29.94 -6.99
N LYS A 99 16.68 31.21 -6.58
CA LYS A 99 17.93 31.85 -6.14
C LYS A 99 18.52 31.23 -4.88
N SER A 100 17.71 30.56 -4.05
CA SER A 100 18.22 29.85 -2.86
C SER A 100 19.16 28.70 -3.22
N LEU A 101 19.14 28.26 -4.49
CA LEU A 101 20.01 27.21 -5.00
C LEU A 101 21.27 27.73 -5.68
N ASP A 102 21.50 29.04 -5.81
CA ASP A 102 22.63 29.58 -6.57
C ASP A 102 23.99 28.97 -6.17
N ASN A 103 24.19 28.70 -4.88
CA ASN A 103 25.43 28.15 -4.35
C ASN A 103 25.60 26.64 -4.58
N ILE A 104 24.51 25.90 -4.82
CA ILE A 104 24.53 24.44 -4.95
C ILE A 104 24.04 23.98 -6.33
N ARG A 105 23.56 24.87 -7.20
CA ARG A 105 22.93 24.53 -8.49
C ARG A 105 23.86 23.72 -9.40
N ASN A 106 25.14 24.06 -9.43
CA ASN A 106 26.13 23.33 -10.23
C ASN A 106 26.43 21.92 -9.66
N GLU A 107 26.18 21.72 -8.38
CA GLU A 107 26.28 20.41 -7.74
C GLU A 107 24.99 19.60 -7.88
N LEU A 108 23.85 20.28 -8.03
CA LEU A 108 22.53 19.68 -8.25
C LEU A 108 22.31 19.25 -9.70
N LEU A 109 22.86 20.00 -10.66
CA LEU A 109 22.62 19.81 -12.09
C LEU A 109 23.90 19.35 -12.79
N GLU A 110 23.94 18.09 -13.20
CA GLU A 110 25.01 17.56 -14.03
C GLU A 110 24.56 17.57 -15.50
N VAL A 111 25.25 18.35 -16.34
CA VAL A 111 25.02 18.32 -17.79
C VAL A 111 25.87 17.20 -18.39
N LYS A 112 25.23 16.12 -18.80
CA LYS A 112 25.88 15.04 -19.55
C LYS A 112 25.87 15.40 -21.03
N GLN A 113 26.97 15.99 -21.47
CA GLN A 113 27.28 16.16 -22.89
C GLN A 113 27.85 14.84 -23.43
N ARG A 114 27.35 14.39 -24.59
CA ARG A 114 27.98 13.31 -25.35
C ARG A 114 28.56 13.86 -26.63
N ASN A 115 29.75 13.37 -26.96
CA ASN A 115 30.61 13.92 -28.02
C ASN A 115 30.35 13.31 -29.40
N SER A 116 29.26 12.56 -29.59
CA SER A 116 28.95 11.88 -30.86
C SER A 116 27.95 12.68 -31.70
N PRO A 117 28.16 12.80 -33.02
CA PRO A 117 27.19 13.43 -33.92
C PRO A 117 25.82 12.72 -33.87
N GLY A 118 24.77 13.46 -33.52
CA GLY A 118 23.39 12.96 -33.48
C GLY A 118 22.84 12.60 -32.09
N GLU A 119 23.67 12.61 -31.05
CA GLU A 119 23.21 12.41 -29.66
C GLU A 119 22.71 13.72 -29.03
N ARG A 120 21.67 13.64 -28.19
CA ARG A 120 21.12 14.79 -27.45
C ARG A 120 21.82 14.93 -26.10
N SER A 121 22.10 16.16 -25.69
CA SER A 121 22.56 16.45 -24.32
C SER A 121 21.43 16.18 -23.32
N SER A 122 21.81 15.74 -22.11
CA SER A 122 20.85 15.51 -21.02
C SER A 122 21.28 16.23 -19.76
N VAL A 123 20.30 16.66 -18.96
CA VAL A 123 20.53 17.22 -17.63
C VAL A 123 20.11 16.16 -16.61
N VAL A 124 21.02 15.83 -15.70
CA VAL A 124 20.77 14.95 -14.57
C VAL A 124 20.61 15.82 -13.33
N ILE A 125 19.58 15.52 -12.54
CA ILE A 125 19.28 16.23 -11.29
C ILE A 125 19.58 15.30 -10.14
N ASP A 126 20.41 15.74 -9.19
CA ASP A 126 20.59 15.05 -7.90
C ASP A 126 19.38 15.34 -7.01
N ILE A 127 18.42 14.41 -7.01
CA ILE A 127 17.17 14.55 -6.26
C ILE A 127 17.41 14.51 -4.76
N ASP A 128 18.34 13.69 -4.27
CA ASP A 128 18.57 13.56 -2.83
C ASP A 128 19.11 14.88 -2.26
N ARG A 129 20.10 15.49 -2.93
CA ARG A 129 20.59 16.82 -2.57
C ARG A 129 19.56 17.92 -2.74
N LEU A 130 18.72 17.83 -3.78
CA LEU A 130 17.62 18.78 -3.98
C LEU A 130 16.64 18.72 -2.82
N MET A 131 16.34 17.52 -2.31
CA MET A 131 15.41 17.31 -1.20
C MET A 131 15.98 17.75 0.17
N GLU A 132 17.31 17.79 0.32
CA GLU A 132 18.01 18.36 1.48
C GLU A 132 18.15 19.89 1.40
N SER A 133 17.92 20.46 0.22
CA SER A 133 18.08 21.88 -0.03
C SER A 133 16.89 22.75 0.42
N PRO A 134 17.05 24.08 0.50
CA PRO A 134 15.96 25.01 0.79
C PRO A 134 14.81 24.97 -0.24
N PHE A 135 15.05 24.43 -1.44
CA PHE A 135 14.06 24.28 -2.51
C PHE A 135 12.78 23.59 -2.04
N LYS A 136 12.94 22.57 -1.18
CA LYS A 136 11.85 21.78 -0.59
C LYS A 136 10.76 22.64 0.05
N LYS A 137 11.14 23.76 0.65
CA LYS A 137 10.22 24.59 1.45
C LYS A 137 9.43 25.60 0.62
N ASN A 138 9.93 25.99 -0.54
CA ASN A 138 9.45 27.16 -1.28
C ASN A 138 8.65 26.83 -2.55
N HIS A 139 8.92 25.69 -3.20
CA HIS A 139 8.34 25.37 -4.52
C HIS A 139 7.28 24.26 -4.49
N PHE A 140 7.11 23.64 -3.33
CA PHE A 140 6.25 22.48 -3.11
C PHE A 140 4.91 22.84 -2.43
N THR A 141 4.47 24.09 -2.56
CA THR A 141 3.32 24.63 -1.81
C THR A 141 2.05 24.83 -2.65
N ASN A 142 2.12 24.73 -3.98
CA ASN A 142 1.02 25.20 -4.85
C ASN A 142 0.09 24.10 -5.40
N ASN A 143 0.55 22.84 -5.47
CA ASN A 143 -0.26 21.70 -5.91
C ASN A 143 -0.11 20.54 -4.92
N PHE A 144 -0.98 20.49 -3.90
CA PHE A 144 -1.00 19.42 -2.92
C PHE A 144 -2.35 18.73 -2.86
N GLU A 145 -2.31 17.41 -2.80
CA GLU A 145 -3.41 16.61 -2.25
C GLU A 145 -3.06 16.30 -0.79
N ASN A 146 -3.83 16.89 0.13
CA ASN A 146 -3.76 16.52 1.54
C ASN A 146 -4.70 15.36 1.78
N VAL A 147 -4.12 14.21 2.12
CA VAL A 147 -4.85 13.04 2.60
C VAL A 147 -4.65 12.97 4.11
N VAL A 148 -5.65 13.42 4.84
CA VAL A 148 -5.69 13.33 6.31
C VAL A 148 -6.40 12.04 6.68
N ILE A 149 -5.70 11.14 7.38
CA ILE A 149 -6.27 9.93 7.99
C ILE A 149 -6.34 10.22 9.50
N SER A 150 -7.57 10.28 10.01
CA SER A 150 -7.98 10.77 11.33
C SER A 150 -7.85 12.29 11.56
N GLN A 151 -8.91 12.89 12.11
CA GLN A 151 -8.86 14.19 12.79
C GLN A 151 -8.60 13.95 14.28
N ASN A 152 -7.94 14.88 14.96
CA ASN A 152 -7.38 14.83 16.34
C ASN A 152 -8.18 14.08 17.43
N ASP A 153 -9.48 13.83 17.24
CA ASP A 153 -10.38 13.22 18.21
C ASP A 153 -10.72 11.73 17.94
N LEU A 154 -10.36 11.17 16.77
CA LEU A 154 -10.63 9.77 16.39
C LEU A 154 -9.34 8.97 16.24
N LYS A 155 -9.15 7.96 17.09
CA LYS A 155 -8.01 7.03 17.00
C LYS A 155 -8.25 6.02 15.88
N GLU A 156 -7.96 6.39 14.64
CA GLU A 156 -8.09 5.50 13.47
C GLU A 156 -6.82 4.67 13.24
N ALA A 157 -6.94 3.60 12.46
CA ALA A 157 -5.80 2.78 12.07
C ALA A 157 -4.92 3.54 11.06
N ILE A 158 -3.71 3.92 11.49
CA ILE A 158 -2.71 4.61 10.65
C ILE A 158 -1.71 3.65 10.00
N SER A 159 -1.64 2.43 10.53
CA SER A 159 -0.90 1.30 9.96
C SER A 159 -1.62 0.01 10.31
N ILE A 160 -1.57 -0.96 9.40
CA ILE A 160 -2.13 -2.29 9.60
C ILE A 160 -1.09 -3.34 9.23
N LYS A 161 -1.04 -4.41 10.02
CA LYS A 161 -0.44 -5.68 9.61
C LYS A 161 -1.57 -6.61 9.26
N VAL A 162 -1.41 -7.32 8.16
CA VAL A 162 -2.42 -8.21 7.63
C VAL A 162 -1.88 -9.63 7.48
N MET A 163 -2.77 -10.61 7.53
CA MET A 163 -2.53 -12.01 7.22
C MET A 163 -3.43 -12.42 6.06
N SER A 164 -2.94 -13.28 5.16
CA SER A 164 -3.78 -13.81 4.08
C SER A 164 -5.02 -14.50 4.64
N ILE A 165 -6.17 -14.25 4.01
CA ILE A 165 -7.42 -14.92 4.42
C ILE A 165 -7.36 -16.43 4.24
N ALA A 166 -6.55 -16.92 3.29
CA ALA A 166 -6.29 -18.35 3.12
C ALA A 166 -5.58 -18.97 4.34
N THR A 167 -4.74 -18.20 5.04
CA THR A 167 -4.07 -18.68 6.27
C THR A 167 -5.06 -18.90 7.42
N VAL A 168 -6.18 -18.17 7.43
CA VAL A 168 -7.24 -18.33 8.45
C VAL A 168 -7.97 -19.67 8.29
N LEU A 169 -7.85 -20.33 7.14
CA LEU A 169 -8.39 -21.68 6.92
C LEU A 169 -7.50 -22.80 7.47
N ASP A 170 -6.33 -22.47 8.02
CA ASP A 170 -5.54 -23.44 8.79
C ASP A 170 -6.35 -23.96 9.99
N GLY A 171 -6.26 -25.27 10.23
CA GLY A 171 -7.00 -25.94 11.30
C GLY A 171 -6.75 -25.34 12.69
N THR A 172 -5.64 -24.62 12.89
CA THR A 172 -5.33 -23.87 14.11
C THR A 172 -6.40 -22.84 14.47
N PHE A 173 -7.05 -22.20 13.49
CA PHE A 173 -8.11 -21.20 13.75
C PHE A 173 -9.51 -21.83 13.86
N TRP A 174 -9.65 -23.08 13.44
CA TRP A 174 -10.91 -23.82 13.40
C TRP A 174 -11.04 -24.82 14.55
N GLN A 175 -10.31 -24.60 15.66
CA GLN A 175 -10.31 -25.48 16.84
C GLN A 175 -11.63 -25.46 17.64
N LEU A 176 -12.42 -24.38 17.53
CA LEU A 176 -13.83 -24.36 17.97
C LEU A 176 -14.75 -25.14 17.01
N GLY A 177 -14.15 -25.88 16.07
CA GLY A 177 -14.79 -26.61 14.98
C GLY A 177 -15.97 -27.45 15.41
N ASN A 178 -15.97 -28.14 16.55
CA ASN A 178 -17.16 -28.91 16.95
C ASN A 178 -18.42 -28.04 17.14
N ALA A 179 -18.30 -26.73 17.41
CA ALA A 179 -19.42 -25.78 17.41
C ALA A 179 -19.75 -25.25 16.01
N TYR A 180 -18.79 -25.24 15.08
CA TYR A 180 -18.95 -24.75 13.70
C TYR A 180 -19.39 -25.84 12.70
N LEU A 181 -18.99 -27.09 12.94
CA LEU A 181 -19.10 -28.22 12.03
C LEU A 181 -20.42 -29.00 12.23
N GLN A 182 -21.23 -28.66 13.22
CA GLN A 182 -22.48 -29.38 13.56
C GLN A 182 -23.61 -29.28 12.53
N ASN A 183 -23.40 -28.63 11.38
CA ASN A 183 -24.34 -28.60 10.26
C ASN A 183 -23.90 -29.41 9.03
N GLY A 184 -22.77 -30.13 9.08
CA GLY A 184 -22.39 -31.12 8.06
C GLY A 184 -21.78 -30.60 6.75
N TYR A 185 -21.49 -29.29 6.63
CA TYR A 185 -20.95 -28.70 5.38
C TYR A 185 -19.43 -28.46 5.38
N CYS A 186 -18.80 -28.16 6.53
CA CYS A 186 -17.35 -28.09 6.63
C CYS A 186 -16.80 -29.37 7.25
N THR A 187 -15.77 -29.94 6.63
CA THR A 187 -14.87 -30.92 7.24
C THR A 187 -13.44 -30.37 7.21
N PRO A 188 -12.49 -30.91 7.97
CA PRO A 188 -11.09 -30.49 7.88
C PRO A 188 -10.52 -30.59 6.45
N SER A 189 -10.88 -31.63 5.70
CA SER A 189 -10.45 -31.79 4.29
C SER A 189 -11.05 -30.72 3.38
N HIS A 190 -12.31 -30.33 3.62
CA HIS A 190 -12.94 -29.24 2.89
C HIS A 190 -12.21 -27.91 3.11
N LEU A 191 -11.79 -27.61 4.34
CA LEU A 191 -11.05 -26.38 4.65
C LEU A 191 -9.69 -26.31 3.95
N GLU A 192 -8.98 -27.43 3.86
CA GLU A 192 -7.70 -27.51 3.15
C GLU A 192 -7.88 -27.23 1.65
N ASP A 193 -8.83 -27.90 1.00
CA ASP A 193 -9.15 -27.71 -0.42
C ASP A 193 -9.61 -26.27 -0.71
N VAL A 194 -10.50 -25.73 0.12
CA VAL A 194 -10.98 -24.34 -0.01
C VAL A 194 -9.83 -23.35 0.22
N GLY A 195 -8.93 -23.60 1.16
CA GLY A 195 -7.72 -22.79 1.38
C GLY A 195 -6.84 -22.68 0.15
N VAL A 196 -6.57 -23.81 -0.52
CA VAL A 196 -5.81 -23.85 -1.77
C VAL A 196 -6.55 -23.07 -2.88
N ASN A 197 -7.86 -23.26 -2.99
CA ASN A 197 -8.66 -22.59 -4.02
C ASN A 197 -8.79 -21.07 -3.79
N ILE A 198 -8.89 -20.60 -2.54
CA ILE A 198 -8.85 -19.17 -2.21
C ILE A 198 -7.49 -18.58 -2.62
N ALA A 199 -6.38 -19.24 -2.26
CA ALA A 199 -5.04 -18.76 -2.63
C ALA A 199 -4.87 -18.66 -4.15
N LYS A 200 -5.41 -19.63 -4.89
CA LYS A 200 -5.48 -19.59 -6.36
C LYS A 200 -6.31 -18.40 -6.86
N ALA A 201 -7.52 -18.20 -6.33
CA ALA A 201 -8.40 -17.10 -6.72
C ALA A 201 -7.80 -15.71 -6.43
N MET A 202 -7.08 -15.55 -5.31
CA MET A 202 -6.38 -14.31 -4.97
C MET A 202 -5.35 -13.91 -6.02
N THR A 203 -4.68 -14.87 -6.66
CA THR A 203 -3.70 -14.61 -7.72
C THR A 203 -4.38 -13.97 -8.94
N SER A 204 -5.53 -14.53 -9.36
CA SER A 204 -6.33 -13.97 -10.45
C SER A 204 -6.95 -12.63 -10.08
N TYR A 205 -7.45 -12.50 -8.84
CA TYR A 205 -8.05 -11.28 -8.32
C TYR A 205 -7.10 -10.08 -8.37
N ALA A 206 -5.83 -10.28 -7.99
CA ALA A 206 -4.81 -9.24 -8.06
C ALA A 206 -4.57 -8.73 -9.49
N LEU A 207 -4.51 -9.64 -10.46
CA LEU A 207 -4.29 -9.30 -11.88
C LEU A 207 -5.47 -8.52 -12.49
N GLU A 208 -6.70 -8.84 -12.08
CA GLU A 208 -7.91 -8.17 -12.56
C GLU A 208 -8.13 -6.78 -11.93
N SER A 209 -7.53 -6.53 -10.76
CA SER A 209 -7.71 -5.28 -10.00
C SER A 209 -6.74 -4.13 -10.35
N ASP A 210 -5.83 -4.31 -11.32
CA ASP A 210 -4.78 -3.34 -11.74
C ASP A 210 -4.05 -2.64 -10.56
N ALA A 211 -3.76 -3.40 -9.49
CA ALA A 211 -3.12 -2.88 -8.29
C ALA A 211 -1.64 -2.51 -8.54
N ARG A 212 -1.36 -1.29 -9.01
CA ARG A 212 -0.01 -0.75 -9.18
C ARG A 212 0.53 -0.16 -7.87
N ILE A 213 1.62 -0.73 -7.36
CA ILE A 213 2.31 -0.21 -6.16
C ILE A 213 3.37 0.84 -6.57
N SER A 214 3.17 2.08 -6.17
CA SER A 214 4.17 3.16 -6.25
C SER A 214 5.12 3.12 -5.03
N LYS A 215 6.43 3.30 -5.26
CA LYS A 215 7.47 3.37 -4.21
C LYS A 215 8.19 4.73 -4.27
N SER A 216 7.79 5.66 -3.41
CA SER A 216 8.69 6.62 -2.73
C SER A 216 8.02 7.02 -1.42
N ARG A 217 8.73 6.97 -0.29
CA ARG A 217 8.18 7.37 1.03
C ARG A 217 9.26 8.05 1.85
N TYR A 218 8.97 9.26 2.31
CA TYR A 218 9.68 9.92 3.41
C TYR A 218 8.71 10.02 4.59
N THR A 219 9.10 9.49 5.75
CA THR A 219 8.26 9.43 6.97
C THR A 219 8.88 10.28 8.06
N ALA A 220 8.15 11.26 8.58
CA ALA A 220 8.49 12.04 9.76
C ALA A 220 7.62 11.61 10.96
N TYR A 221 8.20 11.63 12.15
CA TYR A 221 7.52 11.32 13.42
C TYR A 221 7.26 12.61 14.20
N CYS A 222 6.16 12.63 14.95
CA CYS A 222 5.80 13.76 15.81
C CYS A 222 6.80 13.90 16.98
N ALA A 223 7.18 15.13 17.32
CA ALA A 223 8.00 15.38 18.51
C ALA A 223 7.17 15.09 19.77
N GLN A 224 7.76 14.34 20.71
CA GLN A 224 7.20 14.09 22.04
C GLN A 224 7.48 15.28 22.96
#